data_AF-A0A2E9YBN0-F1
#
_entry.id   AF-A0A2E9YBN0-F1
#
_cell.length_a   1.000
_cell.length_b   1.000
_cell.length_c   1.000
_cell.angle_alpha   90.00
_cell.angle_beta   90.00
_cell.angle_gamma   90.00
#
_symmetry.space_group_name_H-M   'P 1'
#
loop_
_entity.id
_entity.type
_entity.pdbx_description
1 polymer ?
#
loop_
_entity_poly.entity_id
_entity_poly.type
_entity_poly.pdbx_seq_one_letter_code
_entity_poly.pdbx_strand_id
1 'polypeptide(L)'
;MKNPFLSIRSWFKKPQPTTKKAGNRRLSPSEMEAQRKRLQERKEREAIRLKAQKSINPNAPRNRPKHQVTNEKSTRKKSWMSFRTKRKSDPKKREQRRQKNSITPLIGDLLSGEFLTREGVTRHIPYLLFISGLFIAYIAMGYQFERMERAKIQNKRQLQELSAEYKTIKAQFETQLQQSRVEESIANIGLSQPVEPPFLLEQKSARQ
;
A
#
# COMPACT_ATOMS: atom_id res chain seq x y z
N MET A 1 0.49 16.99 43.72
CA MET A 1 0.71 17.17 42.25
C MET A 1 -0.63 16.96 41.56
N LYS A 2 -1.18 18.00 40.94
CA LYS A 2 -2.55 18.01 40.38
C LYS A 2 -2.48 17.66 38.88
N ASN A 3 -3.25 16.65 38.46
CA ASN A 3 -3.28 16.15 37.09
C ASN A 3 -4.04 17.12 36.15
N PRO A 4 -3.43 17.61 35.05
CA PRO A 4 -4.04 18.64 34.19
C PRO A 4 -5.05 18.11 33.15
N PHE A 5 -5.41 16.81 33.18
CA PHE A 5 -6.22 16.18 32.12
C PHE A 5 -7.68 15.85 32.49
N LEU A 6 -8.17 16.28 33.65
CA LEU A 6 -9.54 15.96 34.12
C LEU A 6 -10.62 17.00 33.79
N SER A 7 -10.28 18.16 33.20
CA SER A 7 -11.24 19.25 32.92
C SER A 7 -11.83 19.26 31.50
N ILE A 8 -11.43 18.35 30.61
CA ILE A 8 -11.82 18.39 29.19
C ILE A 8 -13.06 17.51 28.87
N ARG A 9 -13.55 16.71 29.82
CA ARG A 9 -14.62 15.71 29.55
C ARG A 9 -16.06 16.20 29.80
N SER A 10 -16.27 17.43 30.27
CA SER A 10 -17.60 17.93 30.67
C SER A 10 -18.34 18.78 29.64
N TRP A 11 -17.75 19.09 28.47
CA TRP A 11 -18.35 20.08 27.55
C TRP A 11 -19.30 19.51 26.49
N PHE A 12 -19.36 18.19 26.26
CA PHE A 12 -20.13 17.62 25.14
C PHE A 12 -21.18 16.60 25.58
N LYS A 13 -22.20 17.05 26.32
CA LYS A 13 -23.45 16.29 26.43
C LYS A 13 -24.64 17.24 26.55
N LYS A 14 -25.12 17.75 25.41
CA LYS A 14 -26.48 18.32 25.32
C LYS A 14 -27.46 17.16 25.11
N PRO A 15 -28.59 17.10 25.83
CA PRO A 15 -29.63 16.11 25.55
C PRO A 15 -30.22 16.39 24.17
N GLN A 16 -30.28 15.37 23.32
CA GLN A 16 -30.92 15.45 22.01
C GLN A 16 -32.42 15.73 22.19
N PRO A 17 -33.02 16.71 21.48
CA PRO A 17 -34.46 16.85 21.47
C PRO A 17 -35.05 15.62 20.79
N THR A 18 -35.92 14.91 21.51
CA THR A 18 -36.67 13.76 21.00
C THR A 18 -37.62 14.23 19.90
N THR A 19 -37.15 14.22 18.65
CA THR A 19 -38.03 14.35 17.50
C THR A 19 -38.86 13.07 17.44
N LYS A 20 -40.13 13.18 17.87
CA LYS A 20 -41.14 12.15 17.68
C LYS A 20 -41.05 11.69 16.22
N LYS A 21 -40.82 10.39 15.99
CA LYS A 21 -40.89 9.78 14.67
C LYS A 21 -42.27 10.11 14.10
N ALA A 22 -42.31 11.03 13.14
CA ALA A 22 -43.52 11.25 12.36
C ALA A 22 -43.77 9.94 11.60
N GLY A 23 -44.94 9.33 11.83
CA GLY A 23 -45.45 8.26 10.97
C GLY A 23 -45.54 8.72 9.51
N ASN A 24 -46.08 7.87 8.64
CA ASN A 24 -46.15 8.05 7.19
C ASN A 24 -46.71 9.41 6.75
N ARG A 25 -45.86 10.44 6.73
CA ARG A 25 -46.17 11.79 6.29
C ARG A 25 -45.81 11.83 4.81
N ARG A 26 -46.80 12.03 3.94
CA ARG A 26 -46.55 12.26 2.52
C ARG A 26 -45.70 13.52 2.41
N LEU A 27 -44.54 13.42 1.77
CA LEU A 27 -43.66 14.58 1.55
C LEU A 27 -44.47 15.66 0.85
N SER A 28 -44.39 16.89 1.35
CA SER A 28 -45.02 18.02 0.68
C SER A 28 -44.40 18.22 -0.72
N PRO A 29 -45.14 18.77 -1.69
CA PRO A 29 -44.62 18.98 -3.06
C PRO A 29 -43.31 19.77 -3.09
N SER A 30 -43.17 20.78 -2.20
CA SER A 30 -41.93 21.56 -2.05
C SER A 30 -40.73 20.73 -1.54
N GLU A 31 -40.96 19.77 -0.65
CA GLU A 31 -39.89 18.88 -0.13
C GLU A 31 -39.46 17.85 -1.17
N MET A 32 -40.37 17.36 -2.00
CA MET A 32 -40.06 16.48 -3.13
C MET A 32 -39.17 17.17 -4.16
N GLU A 33 -39.41 18.44 -4.46
CA GLU A 33 -38.57 19.23 -5.36
C GLU A 33 -37.18 19.46 -4.79
N ALA A 34 -37.08 19.80 -3.49
CA ALA A 34 -35.81 19.95 -2.80
C ALA A 34 -35.00 18.63 -2.80
N GLN A 35 -35.66 17.50 -2.60
CA GLN A 35 -35.02 16.18 -2.65
C GLN A 35 -34.57 15.81 -4.07
N ARG A 36 -35.38 16.12 -5.10
CA ARG A 36 -35.02 15.94 -6.51
C ARG A 36 -33.81 16.80 -6.90
N LYS A 37 -33.78 18.06 -6.48
CA LYS A 37 -32.65 18.99 -6.72
C LYS A 37 -31.37 18.49 -6.04
N ARG A 38 -31.46 18.02 -4.79
CA ARG A 38 -30.32 17.39 -4.08
C ARG A 38 -29.84 16.12 -4.76
N LEU A 39 -30.74 15.30 -5.30
CA LEU A 39 -30.37 14.09 -6.04
C LEU A 39 -29.69 14.41 -7.38
N GLN A 40 -30.17 15.42 -8.11
CA GLN A 40 -29.53 15.92 -9.31
C GLN A 40 -28.12 16.44 -9.02
N GLU A 41 -27.98 17.27 -7.98
CA GLU A 41 -26.69 17.81 -7.57
C GLU A 41 -25.70 16.70 -7.17
N ARG A 42 -26.17 15.66 -6.46
CA ARG A 42 -25.32 14.50 -6.12
C ARG A 42 -24.89 13.73 -7.38
N LYS A 43 -25.80 13.49 -8.32
CA LYS A 43 -25.49 12.83 -9.59
C LYS A 43 -24.50 13.64 -10.42
N GLU A 44 -24.64 14.96 -10.45
CA GLU A 44 -23.72 15.86 -11.15
C GLU A 44 -22.34 15.84 -10.51
N ARG A 45 -22.25 15.93 -9.17
CA ARG A 45 -20.98 15.82 -8.42
C ARG A 45 -20.29 14.48 -8.67
N GLU A 46 -21.05 13.39 -8.68
CA GLU A 46 -20.53 12.06 -8.99
C GLU A 46 -20.05 11.95 -10.44
N ALA A 47 -20.80 12.50 -11.40
CA ALA A 47 -20.40 12.54 -12.80
C ALA A 47 -19.13 13.38 -13.02
N ILE A 48 -19.00 14.53 -12.34
CA ILE A 48 -17.79 15.36 -12.35
C ILE A 48 -16.61 14.58 -11.78
N ARG A 49 -16.80 13.90 -10.64
CA ARG A 49 -15.75 13.08 -10.01
C ARG A 49 -15.31 11.92 -10.91
N LEU A 50 -16.25 11.26 -11.59
CA LEU A 50 -15.94 10.19 -12.54
C LEU A 50 -15.23 10.72 -13.79
N LYS A 51 -15.64 11.88 -14.33
CA LYS A 51 -14.94 12.55 -15.44
C LYS A 51 -13.49 12.92 -15.04
N ALA A 52 -13.30 13.47 -13.84
CA ALA A 52 -11.99 13.77 -13.30
C ALA A 52 -11.14 12.50 -13.13
N GLN A 53 -11.70 11.43 -12.57
CA GLN A 53 -11.00 10.14 -12.44
C GLN A 53 -10.60 9.55 -13.80
N LYS A 54 -11.47 9.60 -14.79
CA LYS A 54 -11.18 9.11 -16.15
C LYS A 54 -10.12 9.94 -16.87
N SER A 55 -10.02 11.24 -16.56
CA SER A 55 -8.98 12.12 -17.14
C SER A 55 -7.58 11.90 -16.54
N ILE A 56 -7.47 11.18 -15.42
CA ILE A 56 -6.19 10.84 -14.82
C ILE A 56 -5.60 9.66 -15.62
N ASN A 57 -4.68 9.96 -16.53
CA ASN A 57 -3.88 8.94 -17.21
C ASN A 57 -2.94 8.27 -16.18
N PRO A 58 -3.09 6.95 -15.90
CA PRO A 58 -2.31 6.26 -14.88
C PRO A 58 -0.81 6.18 -15.21
N ASN A 59 -0.42 6.41 -16.48
CA ASN A 59 0.96 6.40 -16.95
C ASN A 59 1.53 7.81 -17.20
N ALA A 60 0.81 8.87 -16.82
CA ALA A 60 1.35 10.22 -16.91
C ALA A 60 2.48 10.40 -15.88
N PRO A 61 3.70 10.79 -16.28
CA PRO A 61 4.80 10.99 -15.33
C PRO A 61 4.43 12.10 -14.35
N ARG A 62 4.26 11.73 -13.08
CA ARG A 62 4.09 12.69 -11.97
C ARG A 62 5.41 13.45 -11.83
N ASN A 63 5.38 14.73 -12.18
CA ASN A 63 6.51 15.67 -12.14
C ASN A 63 7.71 15.31 -13.03
N ARG A 64 7.57 15.54 -14.34
CA ARG A 64 8.73 15.93 -15.16
C ARG A 64 8.69 17.45 -15.32
N PRO A 65 9.66 18.23 -14.80
CA PRO A 65 9.72 19.65 -15.10
C PRO A 65 9.78 19.80 -16.62
N LYS A 66 8.85 20.60 -17.17
CA LYS A 66 8.87 20.98 -18.59
C LYS A 66 10.13 21.82 -18.79
N HIS A 67 11.22 21.22 -19.25
CA HIS A 67 12.22 21.98 -19.97
C HIS A 67 11.52 22.53 -21.21
N GLN A 68 11.17 23.82 -21.15
CA GLN A 68 10.83 24.59 -22.33
C GLN A 68 12.11 24.69 -23.17
N VAL A 69 12.35 23.68 -23.99
CA VAL A 69 13.24 23.84 -25.13
C VAL A 69 12.40 24.55 -26.17
N THR A 70 12.68 25.84 -26.35
CA THR A 70 12.19 26.64 -27.47
C THR A 70 12.64 25.97 -28.76
N ASN A 71 11.76 25.15 -29.33
CA ASN A 71 11.92 24.67 -30.69
C ASN A 71 11.00 25.49 -31.58
N GLU A 72 11.61 26.49 -32.22
CA GLU A 72 11.14 26.99 -33.49
C GLU A 72 10.89 25.80 -34.43
N LYS A 73 9.76 25.88 -35.12
CA LYS A 73 9.26 24.85 -36.03
C LYS A 73 10.19 24.77 -37.24
N SER A 74 11.13 23.83 -37.23
CA SER A 74 11.78 23.35 -38.46
C SER A 74 10.97 22.18 -39.01
N THR A 75 10.17 22.47 -40.03
CA THR A 75 9.56 21.47 -40.90
C THR A 75 10.66 20.77 -41.69
N ARG A 76 11.08 19.56 -41.28
CA ARG A 76 11.83 18.68 -42.18
C ARG A 76 11.22 17.29 -42.26
N LYS A 77 10.82 17.00 -43.50
CA LYS A 77 10.14 15.79 -43.97
C LYS A 77 10.85 14.52 -43.53
N LYS A 78 10.05 13.48 -43.32
CA LYS A 78 10.44 12.07 -43.39
C LYS A 78 11.27 11.84 -44.65
N SER A 79 12.50 11.35 -44.48
CA SER A 79 13.17 10.53 -45.49
C SER A 79 13.63 9.25 -44.78
N TRP A 80 12.86 8.20 -45.05
CA TRP A 80 13.08 6.83 -44.64
C TRP A 80 13.83 6.17 -45.80
N MET A 81 15.06 5.73 -45.54
CA MET A 81 15.94 4.88 -46.37
C MET A 81 16.87 5.55 -47.40
N SER A 82 18.15 5.63 -47.01
CA SER A 82 19.38 5.17 -47.70
C SER A 82 20.53 5.86 -46.95
N PHE A 83 21.36 5.19 -46.15
CA PHE A 83 22.40 4.26 -46.55
C PHE A 83 22.76 3.43 -45.31
N ARG A 84 22.44 2.13 -45.32
CA ARG A 84 22.97 1.19 -44.34
C ARG A 84 24.41 0.86 -44.75
N THR A 85 25.33 1.80 -44.52
CA THR A 85 26.76 1.50 -44.66
C THR A 85 27.13 0.54 -43.55
N LYS A 86 27.35 -0.72 -43.94
CA LYS A 86 27.96 -1.77 -43.14
C LYS A 86 29.44 -1.39 -42.95
N ARG A 87 29.73 -0.33 -42.16
CA ARG A 87 31.08 -0.05 -41.68
C ARG A 87 31.47 -1.22 -40.78
N LYS A 88 32.24 -2.17 -41.33
CA LYS A 88 33.00 -3.12 -40.53
C LYS A 88 33.92 -2.27 -39.65
N SER A 89 33.48 -2.03 -38.42
CA SER A 89 34.31 -1.38 -37.41
C SER A 89 35.41 -2.37 -37.08
N ASP A 90 36.66 -2.07 -37.43
CA ASP A 90 37.80 -2.93 -37.11
C ASP A 90 37.78 -3.31 -35.62
N PRO A 91 37.79 -4.62 -35.28
CA PRO A 91 37.70 -5.07 -33.90
C PRO A 91 38.86 -4.50 -33.06
N LYS A 92 40.06 -4.42 -33.65
CA LYS A 92 41.28 -3.87 -33.03
C LYS A 92 41.13 -2.40 -32.61
N LYS A 93 40.45 -1.56 -33.42
CA LYS A 93 40.24 -0.13 -33.10
C LYS A 93 39.18 0.07 -32.02
N ARG A 94 38.22 -0.86 -31.89
CA ARG A 94 37.24 -0.91 -30.80
C ARG A 94 37.86 -1.35 -29.49
N GLU A 95 38.75 -2.35 -29.52
CA GLU A 95 39.49 -2.81 -28.34
C GLU A 95 40.43 -1.73 -27.79
N GLN A 96 41.16 -1.01 -28.66
CA GLN A 96 42.01 0.10 -28.24
C GLN A 96 41.23 1.24 -27.58
N ARG A 97 40.01 1.56 -28.05
CA ARG A 97 39.13 2.54 -27.39
C ARG A 97 38.58 2.05 -26.06
N ARG A 98 38.34 0.74 -25.93
CA ARG A 98 37.92 0.12 -24.66
C ARG A 98 39.04 0.11 -23.63
N GLN A 99 40.29 -0.14 -24.05
CA GLN A 99 41.47 -0.06 -23.19
C GLN A 99 41.81 1.39 -22.82
N LYS A 100 41.68 2.34 -23.75
CA LYS A 100 41.93 3.77 -23.48
C LYS A 100 40.90 4.38 -22.53
N ASN A 101 39.69 3.82 -22.47
CA ASN A 101 38.61 4.27 -21.59
C ASN A 101 38.31 3.25 -20.47
N SER A 102 39.14 2.24 -20.26
CA SER A 102 38.89 1.28 -19.18
C SER A 102 39.31 1.90 -17.86
N ILE A 103 38.36 1.97 -16.94
CA ILE A 103 38.56 2.38 -15.54
C ILE A 103 39.19 1.21 -14.74
N THR A 104 39.17 0.00 -15.29
CA THR A 104 39.75 -1.23 -14.72
C THR A 104 41.23 -1.11 -14.32
N PRO A 105 42.17 -0.61 -15.16
CA PRO A 105 43.56 -0.40 -14.75
C PRO A 105 43.69 0.60 -13.60
N LEU A 106 42.91 1.68 -13.59
CA LEU A 106 42.92 2.64 -12.48
C LEU A 106 42.42 2.03 -11.17
N ILE A 107 41.41 1.16 -11.21
CA ILE A 107 40.98 0.40 -10.03
C ILE A 107 42.08 -0.58 -9.59
N GLY A 108 42.79 -1.19 -10.54
CA GLY A 108 43.95 -2.05 -10.28
C GLY A 108 45.08 -1.30 -9.58
N ASP A 109 45.44 -0.11 -10.05
CA ASP A 109 46.51 0.74 -9.49
C ASP A 109 46.14 1.31 -8.11
N LEU A 110 44.84 1.50 -7.85
CA LEU A 110 44.32 1.88 -6.54
C LEU A 110 44.35 0.70 -5.55
N LEU A 111 44.10 -0.54 -6.03
CA LEU A 111 44.16 -1.76 -5.22
C LEU A 111 45.59 -2.25 -5.00
N SER A 112 46.50 -2.03 -5.95
CA SER A 112 47.90 -2.44 -5.88
C SER A 112 48.73 -1.57 -4.91
N GLY A 113 48.17 -0.44 -4.46
CA GLY A 113 48.79 0.42 -3.45
C GLY A 113 49.73 1.49 -4.01
N GLU A 114 49.93 1.53 -5.34
CA GLU A 114 50.75 2.56 -6.03
C GLU A 114 50.23 3.99 -5.75
N PHE A 115 48.91 4.14 -5.56
CA PHE A 115 48.31 5.42 -5.17
C PHE A 115 48.51 5.76 -3.67
N LEU A 116 48.65 4.75 -2.81
CA LEU A 116 48.78 4.92 -1.35
C LEU A 116 50.21 5.25 -0.91
N THR A 117 51.21 4.92 -1.73
CA THR A 117 52.64 5.16 -1.48
C THR A 117 53.09 6.58 -1.83
N ARG A 118 52.20 7.42 -2.39
CA ARG A 118 52.49 8.84 -2.65
C ARG A 118 52.63 9.59 -1.33
N GLU A 119 53.74 10.33 -1.15
CA GLU A 119 54.19 10.92 0.14
C GLU A 119 53.13 11.72 0.93
N GLY A 120 52.12 12.30 0.28
CA GLY A 120 51.02 13.00 0.95
C GLY A 120 49.83 12.12 1.39
N VAL A 121 49.64 10.95 0.76
CA VAL A 121 48.47 10.07 0.96
C VAL A 121 48.74 9.05 2.08
N THR A 122 50.00 8.67 2.28
CA THR A 122 50.40 7.64 3.26
C THR A 122 49.99 7.99 4.70
N ARG A 123 49.96 9.28 5.07
CA ARG A 123 49.50 9.75 6.38
C ARG A 123 48.00 9.51 6.63
N HIS A 124 47.18 9.42 5.59
CA HIS A 124 45.72 9.29 5.67
C HIS A 124 45.20 7.90 5.28
N ILE A 125 46.09 6.91 5.10
CA ILE A 125 45.73 5.51 4.81
C ILE A 125 44.64 4.95 5.75
N PRO A 126 44.73 5.07 7.08
CA PRO A 126 43.70 4.49 7.96
C PRO A 126 42.31 5.12 7.74
N TYR A 127 42.24 6.40 7.39
CA TYR A 127 40.98 7.08 7.08
C TYR A 127 40.39 6.64 5.72
N LEU A 128 41.23 6.43 4.71
CA LEU A 128 40.79 5.88 3.42
C LEU A 128 40.26 4.45 3.55
N LEU A 129 40.93 3.62 4.36
CA LEU A 129 40.46 2.27 4.65
C LEU A 129 39.13 2.28 5.40
N PHE A 130 38.94 3.21 6.34
CA PHE A 130 37.67 3.39 7.04
C PHE A 130 36.53 3.73 6.07
N ILE A 131 36.74 4.66 5.14
CA ILE A 131 35.74 5.02 4.12
C ILE A 131 35.47 3.84 3.17
N SER A 132 36.51 3.12 2.73
CA SER A 132 36.35 1.94 1.89
C SER A 132 35.51 0.85 2.58
N GLY A 133 35.79 0.59 3.87
CA GLY A 133 34.98 -0.29 4.70
C GLY A 133 33.52 0.18 4.79
N LEU A 134 33.30 1.49 4.90
CA LEU A 134 31.96 2.08 4.90
C LEU A 134 31.23 1.88 3.57
N PHE A 135 31.94 1.95 2.43
CA PHE A 135 31.37 1.63 1.12
C PHE A 135 30.95 0.16 1.01
N ILE A 136 31.79 -0.77 1.48
CA ILE A 136 31.46 -2.20 1.50
C ILE A 136 30.24 -2.45 2.38
N ALA A 137 30.20 -1.85 3.58
CA ALA A 137 29.06 -1.94 4.49
C ALA A 137 27.78 -1.34 3.86
N TYR A 138 27.89 -0.21 3.16
CA TYR A 138 26.77 0.43 2.47
C TYR A 138 26.19 -0.47 1.36
N ILE A 139 27.04 -1.06 0.52
CA ILE A 139 26.61 -1.99 -0.53
C ILE A 139 25.95 -3.22 0.10
N ALA A 140 26.55 -3.79 1.16
CA ALA A 140 26.00 -4.92 1.89
C ALA A 140 24.61 -4.60 2.48
N MET A 141 24.43 -3.40 3.03
CA MET A 141 23.13 -2.90 3.53
C MET A 141 22.08 -2.88 2.41
N GLY A 142 22.46 -2.42 1.21
CA GLY A 142 21.59 -2.41 0.04
C GLY A 142 21.10 -3.81 -0.35
N TYR A 143 21.99 -4.81 -0.36
CA TYR A 143 21.61 -6.20 -0.63
C TYR A 143 20.68 -6.78 0.45
N GLN A 144 20.90 -6.45 1.72
CA GLN A 144 20.02 -6.89 2.80
C GLN A 144 18.61 -6.29 2.66
N PHE A 145 18.52 -5.01 2.28
CA PHE A 145 17.24 -4.34 2.08
C PHE A 145 16.36 -5.06 1.04
N GLU A 146 16.93 -5.42 -0.11
CA GLU A 146 16.20 -6.14 -1.16
C GLU A 146 15.72 -7.53 -0.70
N ARG A 147 16.54 -8.23 0.08
CA ARG A 147 16.16 -9.53 0.67
C ARG A 147 15.02 -9.36 1.69
N MET A 148 15.10 -8.35 2.55
CA MET A 148 14.07 -8.05 3.54
C MET A 148 12.75 -7.65 2.89
N GLU A 149 12.80 -6.85 1.82
CA GLU A 149 11.60 -6.45 1.08
C GLU A 149 10.91 -7.66 0.45
N ARG A 150 11.68 -8.55 -0.21
CA ARG A 150 11.13 -9.80 -0.74
C ARG A 150 10.52 -10.68 0.35
N ALA A 151 11.23 -10.87 1.46
CA ALA A 151 10.72 -11.66 2.59
C ALA A 151 9.42 -11.07 3.16
N LYS A 152 9.34 -9.74 3.30
CA LYS A 152 8.13 -9.05 3.77
C LYS A 152 6.93 -9.31 2.86
N ILE A 153 7.12 -9.28 1.54
CA ILE A 153 6.06 -9.57 0.57
C ILE A 153 5.58 -11.02 0.71
N GLN A 154 6.50 -11.97 0.80
CA GLN A 154 6.16 -13.40 0.93
C GLN A 154 5.45 -13.69 2.26
N ASN A 155 5.99 -13.19 3.38
CA ASN A 155 5.38 -13.35 4.71
C ASN A 155 3.97 -12.75 4.75
N LYS A 156 3.75 -11.60 4.11
CA LYS A 156 2.43 -10.97 4.03
C LYS A 156 1.44 -11.85 3.26
N ARG A 157 1.87 -12.50 2.17
CA ARG A 157 1.03 -13.44 1.41
C ARG A 157 0.66 -14.65 2.25
N GLN A 158 1.65 -15.26 2.92
CA GLN A 158 1.41 -16.40 3.82
C GLN A 158 0.44 -16.05 4.95
N LEU A 159 0.58 -14.87 5.56
CA LEU A 159 -0.37 -14.39 6.57
C LEU A 159 -1.79 -14.21 6.02
N GLN A 160 -1.92 -13.73 4.78
CA GLN A 160 -3.23 -13.57 4.14
C GLN A 160 -3.87 -14.92 3.84
N GLU A 161 -3.09 -15.88 3.38
CA GLU A 161 -3.52 -17.26 3.11
C GLU A 161 -3.96 -17.96 4.41
N LEU A 162 -3.13 -17.95 5.45
CA LEU A 162 -3.48 -18.48 6.78
C LEU A 162 -4.73 -17.80 7.36
N SER A 163 -4.87 -16.49 7.18
CA SER A 163 -6.06 -15.77 7.63
C SER A 163 -7.32 -16.17 6.86
N ALA A 164 -7.18 -16.54 5.59
CA ALA A 164 -8.29 -17.03 4.77
C ALA A 164 -8.69 -18.44 5.21
N GLU A 165 -7.72 -19.34 5.41
CA GLU A 165 -7.94 -20.70 5.94
C GLU A 165 -8.59 -20.68 7.32
N TYR A 166 -8.10 -19.83 8.22
CA TYR A 166 -8.72 -19.68 9.53
C TYR A 166 -10.18 -19.23 9.42
N LYS A 167 -10.48 -18.27 8.54
CA LYS A 167 -11.85 -17.80 8.33
C LYS A 167 -12.75 -18.88 7.75
N THR A 168 -12.27 -19.69 6.82
CA THR A 168 -13.06 -20.78 6.23
C THR A 168 -13.34 -21.87 7.25
N ILE A 169 -12.33 -22.32 8.01
CA ILE A 169 -12.51 -23.32 9.08
C ILE A 169 -13.46 -22.79 10.16
N LYS A 170 -13.27 -21.52 10.58
CA LYS A 170 -14.16 -20.90 11.55
C LYS A 170 -15.60 -20.83 11.03
N ALA A 171 -15.81 -20.43 9.77
CA ALA A 171 -17.14 -20.37 9.17
C ALA A 171 -17.80 -21.76 9.10
N GLN A 172 -17.04 -22.81 8.80
CA GLN A 172 -17.53 -24.20 8.84
C GLN A 172 -17.97 -24.59 10.26
N PHE A 173 -17.15 -24.29 11.27
CA PHE A 173 -17.48 -24.55 12.66
C PHE A 173 -18.72 -23.77 13.14
N GLU A 174 -18.80 -22.48 12.81
CA GLU A 174 -19.98 -21.66 13.13
C GLU A 174 -21.25 -22.20 12.45
N THR A 175 -21.13 -22.70 11.21
CA THR A 175 -22.24 -23.34 10.49
C THR A 175 -22.71 -24.60 11.22
N GLN A 176 -21.79 -25.40 11.78
CA GLN A 176 -22.13 -26.57 12.58
C GLN A 176 -22.80 -26.20 13.91
N LEU A 177 -22.43 -25.07 14.51
CA LEU A 177 -23.04 -24.56 15.74
C LEU A 177 -24.40 -23.89 15.54
N GLN A 178 -24.84 -23.65 14.29
CA GLN A 178 -26.15 -23.06 14.04
C GLN A 178 -27.25 -23.94 14.64
N GLN A 179 -28.17 -23.31 15.37
CA GLN A 179 -29.26 -24.00 16.08
C GLN A 179 -30.04 -24.93 15.16
N SER A 180 -30.37 -24.50 13.94
CA SER A 180 -31.05 -25.34 12.95
C SER A 180 -30.25 -26.59 12.55
N ARG A 181 -28.93 -26.48 12.39
CA ARG A 181 -28.06 -27.63 12.08
C ARG A 181 -27.90 -28.56 13.28
N VAL A 182 -27.83 -27.99 14.47
CA VAL A 182 -27.79 -28.75 15.72
C VAL A 182 -29.10 -29.53 15.92
N GLU A 183 -30.25 -28.88 15.73
CA GLU A 183 -31.59 -29.50 15.74
C GLU A 183 -31.69 -30.66 14.76
N GLU A 184 -31.28 -30.47 13.49
CA GLU A 184 -31.22 -31.53 12.48
C GLU A 184 -30.36 -32.72 12.93
N SER A 185 -29.19 -32.46 13.53
CA SER A 185 -28.26 -33.51 13.96
C SER A 185 -28.76 -34.31 15.18
N ILE A 186 -29.49 -33.66 16.07
CA ILE A 186 -29.99 -34.21 17.33
C ILE A 186 -31.36 -34.88 17.14
N ALA A 187 -32.09 -34.57 16.06
CA ALA A 187 -33.39 -35.16 15.73
C ALA A 187 -33.36 -36.70 15.66
N ASN A 188 -32.26 -37.29 15.18
CA ASN A 188 -32.08 -38.74 15.13
C ASN A 188 -32.04 -39.41 16.52
N ILE A 189 -31.76 -38.64 17.57
CA ILE A 189 -31.65 -39.08 18.96
C ILE A 189 -32.96 -38.79 19.73
N GLY A 190 -33.99 -38.26 19.05
CA GLY A 190 -35.32 -37.99 19.61
C GLY A 190 -35.39 -36.76 20.53
N LEU A 191 -34.35 -35.93 20.56
CA LEU A 191 -34.27 -34.71 21.37
C LEU A 191 -34.70 -33.50 20.53
N SER A 192 -35.43 -32.55 21.15
CA SER A 192 -35.95 -31.33 20.50
C SER A 192 -35.49 -30.08 21.24
N GLN A 193 -35.22 -29.00 20.50
CA GLN A 193 -34.78 -27.74 21.09
C GLN A 193 -35.96 -27.02 21.77
N PRO A 194 -35.80 -26.53 23.01
CA PRO A 194 -36.84 -25.74 23.67
C PRO A 194 -37.02 -24.39 22.98
N VAL A 195 -38.24 -24.12 22.52
CA VAL A 195 -38.64 -22.85 21.87
C VAL A 195 -38.96 -21.78 22.92
N GLU A 196 -39.39 -22.21 24.11
CA GLU A 196 -39.75 -21.32 25.20
C GLU A 196 -38.55 -21.00 26.09
N PRO A 197 -38.44 -19.74 26.57
CA PRO A 197 -37.38 -19.35 27.49
C PRO A 197 -37.56 -20.05 28.85
N PRO A 198 -36.46 -20.40 29.55
CA PRO A 198 -36.55 -21.02 30.87
C PRO A 198 -37.13 -20.05 31.90
N PHE A 199 -37.97 -20.55 32.80
CA PHE A 199 -38.51 -19.79 33.91
C PHE A 199 -37.74 -20.10 35.21
N LEU A 200 -37.49 -19.06 36.01
CA LEU A 200 -36.88 -19.21 37.33
C LEU A 200 -37.88 -19.82 38.30
N LEU A 201 -37.51 -20.94 38.91
CA LEU A 201 -38.23 -21.55 40.01
C LEU A 201 -37.81 -20.89 41.32
N GLU A 202 -38.74 -20.28 42.07
CA GLU A 202 -38.45 -19.83 43.43
C GLU A 202 -38.47 -21.02 44.40
N GLN A 203 -37.33 -21.29 45.02
CA GLN A 203 -37.18 -22.37 46.00
C GLN A 203 -37.86 -21.96 47.31
N LYS A 204 -39.07 -22.44 47.59
CA LYS A 204 -39.64 -22.39 48.94
C LYS A 204 -38.85 -23.33 49.84
N SER A 205 -37.91 -22.78 50.60
CA SER A 205 -37.25 -23.48 51.70
C SER A 205 -38.33 -23.78 52.75
N ALA A 206 -38.82 -25.02 52.78
CA ALA A 206 -39.72 -25.48 53.83
C ALA A 206 -38.95 -25.44 55.16
N ARG A 207 -39.22 -24.42 55.99
CA ARG A 207 -38.82 -24.43 57.39
C ARG A 207 -39.70 -25.46 58.10
N GLN A 208 -39.04 -26.48 58.63
CA GLN A 208 -39.57 -27.45 59.59
C GLN A 208 -40.08 -26.75 60.84
#